data_AF-A0A2M7RYY9-F1
#
_entry.id   AF-A0A2M7RYY9-F1
#
_cell.length_a   1.000
_cell.length_b   1.000
_cell.length_c   1.000
_cell.angle_alpha   90.00
_cell.angle_beta   90.00
_cell.angle_gamma   90.00
#
_symmetry.space_group_name_H-M   'P 1'
#
loop_
_entity.id
_entity.type
_entity.pdbx_description
1 polymer ?
#
loop_
_entity_poly.entity_id
_entity_poly.type
_entity_poly.pdbx_seq_one_letter_code
_entity_poly.pdbx_strand_id
1 'polypeptide(L)'
;MNCKEIKTLLSVCLDNELKKDEENLVIEHLKTCKNCSLELDKFKQIQKLFSYKEKVEPAPFFETRLFNRIHKKEHAIGLSRVVKRIIYAGGGLLFISTVLILSMFLIPKNHSYEEIQKYVFQETLDSVNKRIPLESEITNEDVISFVIYNG
;
A
#
# COMPACT_ATOMS: atom_id res chain seq x y z
N MET A 1 -19.21 48.25 -0.33
CA MET A 1 -20.30 47.25 -0.36
C MET A 1 -21.64 47.95 -0.42
N ASN A 2 -22.61 47.32 -1.08
CA ASN A 2 -24.00 47.79 -1.08
C ASN A 2 -24.80 47.16 0.07
N CYS A 3 -25.98 47.70 0.36
CA CYS A 3 -26.82 47.19 1.44
C CYS A 3 -27.27 45.73 1.22
N LYS A 4 -27.38 45.27 -0.04
CA LYS A 4 -27.84 43.92 -0.36
C LYS A 4 -26.81 42.86 0.06
N GLU A 5 -25.54 43.11 -0.24
CA GLU A 5 -24.42 42.25 0.17
C GLU A 5 -24.26 42.23 1.69
N ILE A 6 -24.35 43.40 2.33
CA ILE A 6 -24.22 43.50 3.79
C ILE A 6 -25.30 42.69 4.49
N LYS A 7 -26.56 42.79 4.05
CA LYS A 7 -27.68 42.01 4.58
C LYS A 7 -27.41 40.51 4.57
N THR A 8 -26.80 39.98 3.51
CA THR A 8 -26.45 38.55 3.43
C THR A 8 -25.32 38.16 4.38
N LEU A 9 -24.44 39.10 4.73
CA LEU A 9 -23.34 38.88 5.66
C LEU A 9 -23.72 39.10 7.13
N LEU A 10 -24.86 39.74 7.43
CA LEU A 10 -25.26 40.00 8.82
C LEU A 10 -25.49 38.71 9.63
N SER A 11 -26.00 37.64 9.02
CA SER A 11 -26.17 36.36 9.71
C SER A 11 -24.81 35.73 10.06
N VAL A 12 -23.89 35.69 9.08
CA VAL A 12 -22.53 35.19 9.25
C VAL A 12 -21.75 36.01 10.27
N CYS A 13 -22.00 37.33 10.29
CA CYS A 13 -21.44 38.25 11.29
C CYS A 13 -21.89 37.91 12.71
N LEU A 14 -23.15 37.48 12.92
CA LEU A 14 -23.67 37.15 14.25
C LEU A 14 -23.10 35.85 14.80
N ASP A 15 -22.78 34.92 13.90
CA ASP A 15 -22.18 33.64 14.25
C ASP A 15 -20.64 33.74 14.44
N ASN A 16 -20.06 34.93 14.23
CA ASN A 16 -18.62 35.21 14.25
C ASN A 16 -17.82 34.39 13.22
N GLU A 17 -18.41 34.14 12.04
CA GLU A 17 -17.81 33.33 10.97
C GLU A 17 -17.26 34.16 9.79
N LEU A 18 -17.25 35.49 9.90
CA LEU A 18 -16.69 36.36 8.87
C LEU A 18 -15.16 36.27 8.84
N LYS A 19 -14.59 36.38 7.63
CA LYS A 19 -13.15 36.62 7.49
C LYS A 19 -12.83 38.04 7.96
N LYS A 20 -11.60 38.27 8.45
CA LYS A 20 -11.14 39.59 8.93
C LYS A 20 -11.38 40.72 7.92
N ASP A 21 -11.14 40.46 6.63
CA ASP A 21 -11.32 41.46 5.58
C ASP A 21 -12.80 41.83 5.38
N GLU A 22 -13.69 40.85 5.51
CA GLU A 22 -15.16 41.03 5.39
C GLU A 22 -15.73 41.71 6.62
N GLU A 23 -15.22 41.37 7.81
CA GLU A 23 -15.62 41.96 9.09
C GLU A 23 -15.39 43.48 9.10
N ASN A 24 -14.22 43.93 8.67
CA ASN A 24 -13.91 45.36 8.59
C ASN A 24 -14.87 46.11 7.66
N LEU A 25 -15.13 45.55 6.47
CA LEU A 25 -16.05 46.14 5.50
C LEU A 25 -17.49 46.22 6.02
N VAL A 26 -17.94 45.18 6.74
CA VAL A 26 -19.27 45.15 7.36
C VAL A 26 -19.36 46.19 8.47
N ILE A 27 -18.36 46.28 9.36
CA ILE A 27 -18.33 47.27 10.45
C ILE A 27 -18.34 48.70 9.91
N GLU A 28 -17.54 48.99 8.88
CA GLU A 28 -17.53 50.31 8.23
C GLU A 28 -18.89 50.67 7.63
N HIS A 29 -19.55 49.72 6.98
CA HIS A 29 -20.89 49.94 6.44
C HIS A 29 -21.93 50.17 7.54
N LEU A 30 -21.86 49.41 8.64
CA LEU A 30 -22.80 49.55 9.76
C LEU A 30 -22.69 50.90 10.48
N LYS A 31 -21.49 51.51 10.48
CA LYS A 31 -21.29 52.88 11.02
C LYS A 31 -22.00 53.95 10.20
N THR A 32 -22.16 53.72 8.90
CA THR A 32 -22.68 54.73 7.95
C THR A 32 -24.14 54.49 7.55
N CYS A 33 -24.59 53.22 7.52
CA CYS A 33 -25.93 52.84 7.09
C CYS A 33 -26.84 52.47 8.27
N LYS A 34 -27.77 53.38 8.60
CA LYS A 34 -28.78 53.16 9.65
C LYS A 34 -29.68 51.95 9.39
N ASN A 35 -30.05 51.69 8.14
CA ASN A 35 -30.95 50.59 7.79
C ASN A 35 -30.33 49.22 8.11
N CYS A 36 -29.08 49.01 7.71
CA CYS A 36 -28.36 47.76 7.98
C CYS A 36 -28.05 47.60 9.48
N SER A 37 -27.76 48.70 10.18
CA SER A 37 -27.57 48.69 11.63
C SER A 37 -28.84 48.27 12.38
N LEU A 38 -30.00 48.83 12.02
CA LEU A 38 -31.29 48.44 12.59
C LEU A 38 -31.64 46.97 12.32
N GLU A 39 -31.25 46.44 11.17
CA GLU A 39 -31.47 45.04 10.81
C GLU A 39 -30.60 44.10 11.64
N LEU A 40 -29.33 44.46 11.85
CA LEU A 40 -28.45 43.73 12.76
C LEU A 40 -29.01 43.70 14.19
N ASP A 41 -29.55 44.83 14.67
CA ASP A 41 -30.16 44.89 16.00
C ASP A 41 -31.41 44.01 16.12
N LYS A 42 -32.22 43.90 15.06
CA LYS A 42 -33.35 42.95 15.02
C LYS A 42 -32.88 41.51 15.14
N PHE A 43 -31.83 41.14 14.42
CA PHE A 43 -31.27 39.79 14.54
C PHE A 43 -30.71 39.52 15.94
N LYS A 44 -30.01 40.48 16.56
CA LYS A 44 -29.55 40.36 17.96
C LYS A 44 -30.70 40.17 18.94
N GLN A 45 -31.82 40.86 18.73
CA GLN A 45 -33.03 40.67 19.55
C GLN A 45 -33.58 39.25 19.40
N ILE A 46 -33.68 38.73 18.18
CA ILE A 46 -34.11 37.35 17.92
C ILE A 46 -33.17 36.35 18.60
N GLN A 47 -31.85 36.52 18.47
CA GLN A 47 -30.85 35.67 19.11
C GLN A 47 -31.01 35.65 20.65
N LYS A 48 -31.29 36.80 21.26
CA LYS A 48 -31.55 36.90 22.71
C LYS A 48 -32.80 36.11 23.12
N LEU A 49 -33.87 36.12 22.31
CA LEU A 49 -35.06 35.32 22.59
C LEU A 49 -34.74 33.82 22.64
N PHE A 50 -33.89 33.33 21.74
CA PHE A 50 -33.44 31.93 21.75
C PHE A 50 -32.37 31.61 22.81
N SER A 51 -31.67 32.63 23.30
CA SER A 51 -30.67 32.50 24.37
C SER A 51 -31.33 32.23 25.73
N TYR A 52 -32.61 32.55 25.87
CA TYR A 52 -33.41 32.14 27.02
C TYR A 52 -33.80 30.67 26.89
N LYS A 53 -32.81 29.80 27.06
CA LYS A 53 -33.05 28.36 27.18
C LYS A 53 -32.88 27.98 28.64
N GLU A 54 -33.93 27.41 29.21
CA GLU A 54 -33.84 26.70 30.48
C GLU A 54 -32.71 25.68 30.39
N LYS A 55 -31.81 25.65 31.38
CA LYS A 55 -30.75 24.64 31.42
C LYS A 55 -31.41 23.29 31.62
N VAL A 56 -31.52 22.53 30.54
CA VAL A 56 -31.97 21.14 30.58
C VAL A 56 -30.80 20.30 31.05
N GLU A 57 -30.94 19.70 32.24
CA GLU A 57 -29.98 18.72 32.72
C GLU A 57 -29.97 17.50 31.79
N PRO A 58 -28.79 17.08 31.30
CA PRO A 58 -28.71 15.92 30.43
C PRO A 58 -29.12 14.65 31.19
N ALA A 59 -29.64 13.66 30.46
CA ALA A 59 -29.94 12.35 31.04
C ALA A 59 -28.68 11.74 31.69
N PRO A 60 -28.83 10.94 32.78
CA PRO A 60 -27.69 10.27 33.41
C PRO A 60 -26.82 9.52 32.40
N PHE A 61 -25.49 9.61 32.56
CA PHE A 61 -24.48 8.97 31.70
C PHE A 61 -24.51 9.41 30.22
N PHE A 62 -25.15 10.54 29.88
CA PHE A 62 -25.18 11.07 28.52
C PHE A 62 -23.77 11.27 27.95
N GLU A 63 -22.88 11.93 28.71
CA GLU A 63 -21.50 12.19 28.30
C GLU A 63 -20.74 10.90 28.01
N THR A 64 -20.80 9.92 28.92
CA THR A 64 -20.17 8.61 28.74
C THR A 64 -20.66 7.92 27.46
N ARG A 65 -21.98 7.93 27.21
CA ARG A 65 -22.56 7.35 25.98
C ARG A 65 -22.14 8.11 24.72
N LEU A 66 -22.01 9.42 24.80
CA LEU A 66 -21.59 10.28 23.70
C LEU A 66 -20.12 10.03 23.34
N PHE A 67 -19.21 10.15 24.31
CA PHE A 67 -17.78 9.96 24.10
C PHE A 67 -17.45 8.54 23.63
N ASN A 68 -18.13 7.52 24.16
CA ASN A 68 -17.99 6.16 23.66
C ASN A 68 -18.35 6.04 22.17
N ARG A 69 -19.35 6.77 21.67
CA ARG A 69 -19.71 6.75 20.24
C ARG A 69 -18.70 7.49 19.37
N ILE A 70 -18.16 8.60 19.87
CA ILE A 70 -17.16 9.41 19.15
C ILE A 70 -15.88 8.58 18.98
N HIS A 71 -15.33 8.05 20.07
CA HIS A 71 -14.07 7.30 20.04
C HIS A 71 -14.19 5.91 19.39
N LYS A 72 -15.36 5.26 19.44
CA LYS A 72 -15.56 3.97 18.76
C LYS A 72 -15.44 4.06 17.23
N LYS A 73 -15.65 5.24 16.64
CA LYS A 73 -15.44 5.46 15.20
C LYS A 73 -13.96 5.62 14.82
N GLU A 74 -13.09 6.02 15.75
CA GLU A 74 -11.68 6.27 15.46
C GLU A 74 -10.83 4.98 15.48
N HIS A 75 -11.18 4.00 16.31
CA HIS A 75 -10.36 2.80 16.49
C HIS A 75 -10.83 1.54 15.71
N ALA A 76 -12.01 1.55 15.09
CA ALA A 76 -12.61 0.33 14.53
C ALA A 76 -12.23 0.01 13.07
N ILE A 77 -11.47 0.86 12.35
CA ILE A 77 -11.38 0.77 10.88
C ILE A 77 -10.02 0.28 10.34
N GLY A 78 -8.91 0.32 11.09
CA GLY A 78 -7.57 0.04 10.52
C GLY A 78 -6.95 -1.32 10.84
N LEU A 79 -6.98 -1.75 12.11
CA LEU A 79 -6.04 -2.77 12.59
C LEU A 79 -6.41 -4.21 12.14
N SER A 80 -7.69 -4.59 12.22
CA SER A 80 -8.10 -5.97 11.94
C SER A 80 -8.00 -6.36 10.46
N ARG A 81 -8.13 -5.40 9.54
CA ARG A 81 -8.00 -5.64 8.09
C ARG A 81 -6.54 -5.82 7.66
N VAL A 82 -5.62 -5.02 8.22
CA VAL A 82 -4.19 -5.12 7.90
C VAL A 82 -3.60 -6.40 8.49
N VAL A 83 -3.90 -6.72 9.75
CA VAL A 83 -3.42 -7.95 10.40
C VAL A 83 -3.93 -9.20 9.68
N LYS A 84 -5.22 -9.25 9.30
CA LYS A 84 -5.76 -10.36 8.50
C LYS A 84 -5.04 -10.48 7.15
N ARG A 85 -4.77 -9.37 6.47
CA ARG A 85 -4.08 -9.38 5.16
C ARG A 85 -2.64 -9.90 5.27
N ILE A 86 -1.92 -9.56 6.35
CA ILE A 86 -0.56 -10.06 6.61
C ILE A 86 -0.59 -11.56 6.93
N ILE A 87 -1.54 -12.03 7.74
CA ILE A 87 -1.68 -13.45 8.08
C ILE A 87 -1.98 -14.30 6.84
N TYR A 88 -2.91 -13.86 5.97
CA TYR A 88 -3.23 -14.59 4.74
C TYR A 88 -2.09 -14.55 3.71
N ALA A 89 -1.34 -13.43 3.62
CA ALA A 89 -0.19 -13.33 2.72
C ALA A 89 1.01 -14.17 3.18
N GLY A 90 1.30 -14.19 4.49
CA GLY A 90 2.39 -15.00 5.05
C GLY A 90 2.10 -16.51 5.05
N GLY A 91 0.85 -16.90 5.34
CA GLY A 91 0.43 -18.31 5.33
C GLY A 91 0.55 -18.97 3.95
N GLY A 92 0.27 -18.23 2.88
CA GLY A 92 0.41 -18.74 1.50
C GLY A 92 1.85 -19.09 1.13
N LEU A 93 2.82 -18.25 1.50
CA LEU A 93 4.24 -18.48 1.20
C LEU A 93 4.81 -19.67 1.96
N LEU A 94 4.43 -19.86 3.23
CA LEU A 94 4.84 -21.02 4.03
C LEU A 94 4.23 -22.33 3.52
N PHE A 95 2.99 -22.28 3.01
CA PHE A 95 2.36 -23.44 2.40
C PHE A 95 3.06 -23.83 1.08
N ILE A 96 3.41 -22.85 0.25
CA ILE A 96 4.15 -23.10 -1.00
C ILE A 96 5.55 -23.65 -0.70
N SER A 97 6.27 -23.09 0.27
CA SER A 97 7.61 -23.57 0.62
C SER A 97 7.59 -24.98 1.19
N THR A 98 6.61 -25.30 2.05
CA THR A 98 6.48 -26.64 2.62
C THR A 98 6.11 -27.67 1.56
N VAL A 99 5.19 -27.36 0.64
CA VAL A 99 4.86 -28.24 -0.50
C VAL A 99 6.06 -28.47 -1.42
N LEU A 100 6.87 -27.44 -1.71
CA LEU A 100 8.09 -27.59 -2.49
C LEU A 100 9.11 -28.50 -1.79
N ILE A 101 9.37 -28.28 -0.50
CA ILE A 101 10.31 -29.11 0.27
C ILE A 101 9.81 -30.56 0.36
N LEU A 102 8.50 -30.76 0.57
CA LEU A 102 7.92 -32.11 0.62
C LEU A 102 7.96 -32.79 -0.75
N SER A 103 7.75 -32.04 -1.84
CA SER A 103 7.86 -32.57 -3.21
C SER A 103 9.29 -33.02 -3.52
N MET A 104 10.30 -32.27 -3.08
CA MET A 104 11.71 -32.67 -3.21
C MET A 104 12.04 -33.95 -2.43
N PHE A 105 11.35 -34.21 -1.31
CA PHE A 105 11.55 -35.38 -0.47
C PHE A 105 10.72 -36.60 -0.93
N LEU A 106 9.55 -36.37 -1.53
CA LEU A 106 8.64 -37.41 -2.01
C LEU A 106 8.91 -37.85 -3.45
N ILE A 107 9.68 -37.09 -4.25
CA ILE A 107 10.21 -37.62 -5.50
C ILE A 107 11.20 -38.73 -5.10
N PRO A 108 10.88 -40.02 -5.34
CA PRO A 108 11.87 -41.08 -5.12
C PRO A 108 13.08 -40.70 -5.98
N LYS A 109 14.30 -40.76 -5.41
CA LYS A 109 15.53 -40.65 -6.19
C LYS A 109 15.50 -41.79 -7.22
N ASN A 110 14.92 -41.49 -8.38
CA ASN A 110 14.73 -42.46 -9.41
C ASN A 110 16.13 -42.78 -9.93
N HIS A 111 16.51 -44.06 -9.88
CA HIS A 111 17.82 -44.61 -10.20
C HIS A 111 18.22 -44.44 -11.69
N SER A 112 17.56 -43.51 -12.38
CA SER A 112 17.60 -43.27 -13.82
C SER A 112 18.83 -42.48 -14.28
N TYR A 113 19.54 -41.79 -13.37
CA TYR A 113 20.80 -41.10 -13.73
C TYR A 113 21.95 -42.05 -14.08
N GLU A 114 21.98 -43.25 -13.48
CA GLU A 114 23.03 -44.25 -13.74
C GLU A 114 22.80 -44.98 -15.07
N GLU A 115 21.54 -45.18 -15.45
CA GLU A 115 21.15 -45.86 -16.69
C GLU A 115 21.41 -44.98 -17.92
N ILE A 116 21.18 -43.66 -17.82
CA ILE A 116 21.44 -42.70 -18.90
C ILE A 116 22.94 -42.63 -19.25
N GLN A 117 23.85 -42.71 -18.28
CA GLN A 117 25.29 -42.68 -18.57
C GLN A 117 25.76 -43.88 -19.40
N LYS A 118 25.14 -45.05 -19.19
CA LYS A 118 25.50 -46.28 -19.89
C LYS A 118 25.16 -46.21 -21.39
N TYR A 119 24.03 -45.61 -21.74
CA TYR A 119 23.61 -45.42 -23.13
C TYR A 119 24.47 -44.39 -23.87
N VAL A 120 24.76 -43.25 -23.23
CA VAL A 120 25.56 -42.18 -23.83
C VAL A 120 27.01 -42.63 -24.06
N PHE A 121 27.59 -43.40 -23.14
CA PHE A 121 28.98 -43.85 -23.27
C PHE A 121 29.16 -44.90 -24.39
N GLN A 122 28.18 -45.79 -24.57
CA GLN A 122 28.27 -46.85 -25.58
C GLN A 122 28.17 -46.31 -27.01
N GLU A 123 27.31 -45.31 -27.24
CA GLU A 123 27.19 -44.64 -28.54
C GLU A 123 28.48 -43.89 -28.92
N THR A 124 29.20 -43.32 -27.94
CA THR A 124 30.49 -42.68 -28.19
C THR A 124 31.59 -43.66 -28.59
N LEU A 125 31.68 -44.84 -27.95
CA LEU A 125 32.69 -45.84 -28.26
C LEU A 125 32.53 -46.42 -29.67
N ASP A 126 31.30 -46.70 -30.09
CA ASP A 126 31.01 -47.19 -31.45
C ASP A 126 31.36 -46.14 -32.51
N SER A 127 31.16 -44.85 -32.22
CA SER A 127 31.51 -43.76 -33.13
C SER A 127 33.02 -43.49 -33.23
N VAL A 128 33.77 -43.76 -32.15
CA VAL A 128 35.25 -43.66 -32.15
C VAL A 128 35.86 -44.84 -32.87
N ASN A 129 35.37 -46.06 -32.60
CA ASN A 129 35.88 -47.28 -33.24
C ASN A 129 35.66 -47.27 -34.76
N LYS A 130 34.56 -46.66 -35.22
CA LYS A 130 34.26 -46.49 -36.66
C LYS A 130 35.09 -45.39 -37.35
N ARG A 131 35.74 -44.50 -36.59
CA ARG A 131 36.59 -43.41 -37.13
C ARG A 131 38.09 -43.70 -37.09
N ILE A 132 38.51 -44.85 -36.56
CA ILE A 132 39.90 -45.31 -36.63
C ILE A 132 39.99 -46.36 -37.75
N PRO A 133 40.15 -45.95 -39.03
CA PRO A 133 40.63 -46.87 -40.04
C PRO A 133 42.09 -47.26 -39.70
N LEU A 134 42.37 -48.57 -39.73
CA LEU A 134 43.71 -49.12 -39.76
C LEU A 134 44.53 -48.42 -40.85
N GLU A 135 45.65 -47.79 -40.47
CA GLU A 135 46.96 -47.80 -41.14
C GLU A 135 47.77 -46.55 -40.77
N SER A 136 48.61 -46.70 -39.74
CA SER A 136 50.05 -46.55 -39.92
C SER A 136 50.73 -47.12 -38.68
N GLU A 137 51.34 -48.29 -38.85
CA GLU A 137 52.29 -48.82 -37.88
C GLU A 137 53.45 -47.82 -37.85
N ILE A 138 53.51 -46.99 -36.81
CA ILE A 138 54.60 -46.00 -36.66
C ILE A 138 55.88 -46.80 -36.56
N THR A 139 56.71 -46.76 -37.60
CA THR A 139 57.95 -47.50 -37.61
C THR A 139 59.01 -46.73 -36.83
N ASN A 140 60.00 -47.44 -36.27
CA ASN A 140 61.06 -46.81 -35.46
C ASN A 140 61.85 -45.76 -36.25
N GLU A 141 61.83 -45.82 -37.59
CA GLU A 141 62.46 -44.85 -38.48
C GLU A 141 61.75 -43.48 -38.45
N ASP A 142 60.42 -43.45 -38.29
CA ASP A 142 59.62 -42.22 -38.17
C ASP A 142 59.90 -41.48 -36.85
N VAL A 143 60.13 -42.24 -35.77
CA VAL A 143 60.47 -41.68 -34.45
C VAL A 143 61.87 -41.09 -34.46
N ILE A 144 62.83 -41.74 -35.12
CA ILE A 144 64.22 -41.26 -35.21
C ILE A 144 64.30 -39.97 -36.04
N SER A 145 63.56 -39.88 -37.15
CA SER A 145 63.47 -38.66 -37.95
C SER A 145 62.99 -37.44 -37.14
N PHE A 146 61.97 -37.65 -36.30
CA PHE A 146 61.40 -36.57 -35.49
C PHE A 146 62.36 -36.06 -34.42
N VAL A 147 63.16 -36.94 -33.81
CA VAL A 147 64.13 -36.56 -32.77
C VAL A 147 65.33 -35.82 -33.35
N ILE A 148 65.78 -36.15 -34.57
CA ILE A 148 66.94 -35.51 -35.20
C ILE A 148 66.62 -34.09 -35.68
N TYR A 149 65.39 -33.82 -36.12
CA TYR A 149 65.00 -32.48 -36.61
C TYR A 149 64.55 -31.50 -35.53
N ASN A 150 64.19 -32.00 -34.34
CA ASN A 150 63.76 -31.18 -33.20
C ASN A 150 64.73 -31.26 -32.00
N GLY A 151 65.98 -31.68 -32.25
CA GLY A 151 67.09 -31.70 -31.29
C GLY A 151 68.16 -30.68 -31.62
#